data_AF-A0AAW9FXW3-F1
#
_entry.id   AF-A0AAW9FXW3-F1
#
_cell.length_a   1.000
_cell.length_b   1.000
_cell.length_c   1.000
_cell.angle_alpha   90.00
_cell.angle_beta   90.00
_cell.angle_gamma   90.00
#
_symmetry.space_group_name_H-M   'P 1'
#
loop_
_entity.id
_entity.type
_entity.pdbx_description
1 polymer ?
#
loop_
_entity_poly.entity_id
_entity_poly.type
_entity_poly.pdbx_seq_one_letter_code
_entity_poly.pdbx_strand_id
1 'polypeptide(L)'
;MEGKAKEAFEKWFKKEYRTFTTSYAENVDKINNHIIAEWLDTIYINAYVVPVAEGWYSVVNHGANDCTHGLYTDRQSATEAAIKKAVEIYNEKYGKPQENQEVQI
;
A
#
# COMPACT_ATOMS: atom_id res chain seq x y z
N MET A 1 -1.68 1.51 8.91
CA MET A 1 -2.43 0.67 7.96
C MET A 1 -3.59 0.03 8.70
N GLU A 2 -4.75 -0.12 8.05
CA GLU A 2 -5.99 -0.63 8.66
C GLU A 2 -6.73 -1.58 7.71
N GLY A 3 -7.75 -2.27 8.21
CA GLY A 3 -8.63 -3.13 7.41
C GLY A 3 -7.95 -4.39 6.86
N LYS A 4 -8.47 -4.90 5.73
CA LYS A 4 -7.95 -6.11 5.07
C LYS A 4 -6.51 -5.99 4.59
N ALA A 5 -6.08 -4.77 4.26
CA ALA A 5 -4.70 -4.49 3.93
C ALA A 5 -3.77 -4.84 5.10
N LYS A 6 -4.14 -4.46 6.34
CA LYS A 6 -3.35 -4.79 7.54
C LYS A 6 -3.24 -6.31 7.73
N GLU A 7 -4.36 -7.03 7.65
CA GLU A 7 -4.38 -8.50 7.79
C GLU A 7 -3.50 -9.20 6.74
N ALA A 8 -3.60 -8.76 5.48
CA ALA A 8 -2.85 -9.33 4.37
C ALA A 8 -1.34 -9.00 4.47
N PHE A 9 -1.01 -7.75 4.80
CA PHE A 9 0.36 -7.30 5.02
C PHE A 9 1.02 -8.10 6.16
N GLU A 10 0.36 -8.24 7.32
CA GLU A 10 0.93 -8.99 8.46
C GLU A 10 1.16 -10.47 8.11
N LYS A 11 0.26 -11.08 7.33
CA LYS A 11 0.42 -12.46 6.87
C LYS A 11 1.60 -12.61 5.91
N TRP A 12 1.73 -11.70 4.95
CA TRP A 12 2.84 -11.66 4.01
C TRP A 12 4.16 -11.42 4.75
N PHE A 13 4.21 -10.41 5.62
CA PHE A 13 5.39 -10.03 6.37
C PHE A 13 5.93 -11.18 7.23
N LYS A 14 5.05 -11.88 7.97
CA LYS A 14 5.43 -13.07 8.76
C LYS A 14 5.99 -14.20 7.91
N LYS A 15 5.53 -14.34 6.65
CA LYS A 15 6.00 -15.38 5.73
C LYS A 15 7.37 -15.03 5.15
N GLU A 16 7.52 -13.81 4.61
CA GLU A 16 8.72 -13.39 3.89
C GLU A 16 9.88 -13.03 4.84
N TYR A 17 9.57 -12.45 6.00
CA TYR A 17 10.56 -11.99 6.99
C TYR A 17 10.63 -12.91 8.21
N ARG A 18 10.25 -14.19 8.06
CA ARG A 18 10.15 -15.19 9.14
C ARG A 18 11.41 -15.32 10.01
N THR A 19 12.59 -15.05 9.45
CA THR A 19 13.90 -15.08 10.13
C THR A 19 14.42 -13.72 10.59
N PHE A 20 13.79 -12.62 10.18
CA PHE A 20 14.19 -11.23 10.51
C PHE A 20 13.51 -10.69 11.77
N THR A 21 12.63 -11.47 12.41
CA THR A 21 11.80 -11.04 13.53
C THR A 21 12.55 -10.77 14.83
N THR A 22 13.87 -11.02 14.92
CA THR A 22 14.66 -10.74 16.12
C THR A 22 15.48 -9.45 16.05
N SER A 23 15.88 -8.96 14.86
CA SER A 23 16.70 -7.73 14.74
C SER A 23 15.90 -6.48 14.34
N TYR A 24 14.78 -6.64 13.64
CA TYR A 24 13.90 -5.52 13.29
C TYR A 24 12.80 -5.25 14.32
N ALA A 25 12.57 -6.17 15.27
CA ALA A 25 11.57 -6.03 16.34
C ALA A 25 11.77 -4.78 17.18
N GLU A 26 13.01 -4.34 17.40
CA GLU A 26 13.33 -3.14 18.17
C GLU A 26 13.03 -1.83 17.41
N ASN A 27 12.70 -1.89 16.12
CA ASN A 27 12.29 -0.76 15.28
C ASN A 27 10.90 -0.96 14.64
N VAL A 28 10.13 -1.96 15.09
CA VAL A 28 8.80 -2.33 14.55
C VAL A 28 7.79 -1.19 14.61
N ASP A 29 7.96 -0.23 15.53
CA ASP A 29 7.12 0.97 15.60
C ASP A 29 7.23 1.86 14.35
N LYS A 30 8.22 1.60 13.49
CA LYS A 30 8.39 2.22 12.18
C LYS A 30 8.46 1.14 11.11
N ILE A 31 7.34 0.45 10.83
CA ILE A 31 7.21 -0.26 9.56
C ILE A 31 7.54 0.75 8.45
N ASN A 32 8.66 0.51 7.77
CA ASN A 32 9.23 1.47 6.84
C ASN A 32 8.35 1.49 5.57
N ASN A 33 8.11 2.69 5.03
CA ASN A 33 7.40 2.89 3.75
C ASN A 33 7.94 1.96 2.66
N HIS A 34 9.24 1.66 2.69
CA HIS A 34 9.88 0.70 1.82
C HIS A 34 9.28 -0.71 1.88
N ILE A 35 9.08 -1.28 3.08
CA ILE A 35 8.55 -2.65 3.24
C ILE A 35 7.08 -2.72 2.81
N ILE A 36 6.31 -1.65 3.08
CA ILE A 36 4.92 -1.57 2.64
C ILE A 36 4.87 -1.49 1.11
N ALA A 37 5.72 -0.69 0.48
CA ALA A 37 5.82 -0.62 -0.98
C ALA A 37 6.20 -1.97 -1.59
N GLU A 38 7.17 -2.69 -1.02
CA GLU A 38 7.54 -4.04 -1.48
C GLU A 38 6.36 -5.01 -1.43
N TRP A 39 5.59 -5.01 -0.34
CA TRP A 39 4.38 -5.82 -0.26
C TRP A 39 3.35 -5.43 -1.34
N LEU A 40 3.08 -4.13 -1.50
CA LEU A 40 2.14 -3.60 -2.46
C LEU A 40 2.52 -3.99 -3.91
N ASP A 41 3.81 -3.99 -4.24
CA ASP A 41 4.32 -4.45 -5.54
C ASP A 41 4.01 -5.94 -5.77
N THR A 42 4.06 -6.80 -4.74
CA THR A 42 3.73 -8.24 -4.87
C THR A 42 2.28 -8.52 -5.26
N ILE A 43 1.40 -7.53 -5.06
CA ILE A 43 -0.03 -7.62 -5.37
C ILE A 43 -0.45 -6.68 -6.51
N TYR A 44 0.54 -6.21 -7.29
CA TYR A 44 0.36 -5.33 -8.46
C TYR A 44 -0.36 -4.02 -8.15
N ILE A 45 -0.09 -3.44 -6.98
CA ILE A 45 -0.48 -2.07 -6.63
C ILE A 45 0.80 -1.31 -6.36
N ASN A 46 1.30 -0.54 -7.32
CA ASN A 46 2.59 0.14 -7.19
C ASN A 46 2.38 1.55 -6.64
N ALA A 47 2.88 1.84 -5.45
CA ALA A 47 2.88 3.18 -4.86
C ALA A 47 4.23 3.87 -5.11
N TYR A 48 4.22 4.99 -5.83
CA TYR A 48 5.45 5.72 -6.17
C TYR A 48 5.23 7.23 -6.20
N VAL A 49 6.34 7.95 -6.35
CA VAL A 49 6.35 9.41 -6.42
C VAL A 49 7.09 9.87 -7.67
N VAL A 50 6.60 10.95 -8.27
CA VAL A 50 7.20 11.56 -9.46
C VAL A 50 7.64 12.98 -9.12
N PRO A 51 8.94 13.32 -9.26
CA PRO A 51 9.41 14.68 -9.04
C PRO A 51 8.89 15.61 -10.14
N VAL A 52 8.49 16.82 -9.75
CA VAL A 52 8.08 17.91 -10.64
C VAL A 52 8.68 19.23 -10.17
N ALA A 53 8.58 20.27 -11.01
CA ALA A 53 9.19 21.57 -10.73
C ALA A 53 8.77 22.16 -9.36
N GLU A 54 7.53 21.91 -8.95
CA GLU A 54 6.93 22.48 -7.73
C GLU A 54 6.80 21.46 -6.59
N GLY A 55 7.38 20.26 -6.70
CA GLY A 55 7.33 19.26 -5.65
C GLY A 55 7.30 17.81 -6.15
N TRP A 56 6.44 17.01 -5.54
CA TRP A 56 6.37 15.56 -5.72
C TRP A 56 4.92 15.12 -5.90
N TYR A 57 4.60 14.59 -7.08
CA TYR A 57 3.32 13.91 -7.28
C TYR A 57 3.33 12.57 -6.57
N SER A 58 2.24 12.30 -5.88
CA SER A 58 1.94 11.01 -5.28
C SER A 58 1.08 10.19 -6.24
N VAL A 59 1.53 9.00 -6.60
CA VAL A 59 0.94 8.19 -7.68
C VAL A 59 0.77 6.75 -7.24
N VAL A 60 -0.35 6.15 -7.65
CA VAL A 60 -0.60 4.71 -7.50
C VAL A 60 -0.95 4.13 -8.87
N ASN A 61 -0.23 3.10 -9.30
CA ASN A 61 -0.60 2.27 -10.45
C ASN A 61 -1.20 0.97 -9.94
N HIS A 62 -2.38 0.58 -10.43
CA HIS A 62 -2.99 -0.71 -10.08
C HIS A 62 -3.60 -1.41 -11.31
N GLY A 63 -2.77 -1.58 -12.35
CA GLY A 63 -3.15 -2.21 -13.60
C GLY A 63 -2.93 -1.27 -14.79
N ALA A 64 -3.98 -1.01 -15.56
CA ALA A 64 -3.88 -0.20 -16.79
C ALA A 64 -3.92 1.33 -16.55
N ASN A 65 -4.21 1.78 -15.32
CA ASN A 65 -4.42 3.20 -15.01
C ASN A 65 -3.50 3.66 -13.87
N ASP A 66 -2.78 4.76 -14.12
CA ASP A 66 -2.10 5.54 -13.09
C ASP A 66 -3.09 6.52 -12.46
N CYS A 67 -3.15 6.54 -11.13
CA CYS A 67 -3.90 7.53 -10.37
C CYS A 67 -2.93 8.46 -9.67
N THR A 68 -2.77 9.68 -10.19
CA THR A 68 -2.16 10.78 -9.43
C THR A 68 -3.17 11.28 -8.41
N HIS A 69 -2.80 11.32 -7.13
CA HIS A 69 -3.75 11.66 -6.06
C HIS A 69 -3.32 12.81 -5.14
N GLY A 70 -2.17 13.44 -5.41
CA GLY A 70 -1.80 14.71 -4.77
C GLY A 70 -0.42 15.23 -5.17
N LEU A 71 -0.21 16.53 -4.97
CA LEU A 71 1.09 17.21 -5.08
C LEU A 71 1.56 17.63 -3.69
N TYR A 72 2.81 17.31 -3.35
CA TYR A 72 3.41 17.58 -2.05
C TYR A 72 4.74 18.29 -2.20
N THR A 73 5.09 19.12 -1.21
CA THR A 73 6.36 19.88 -1.22
C THR A 73 7.58 19.02 -0.93
N ASP A 74 7.40 17.88 -0.25
CA ASP A 74 8.48 16.96 0.10
C ASP A 74 8.15 15.51 -0.30
N ARG A 75 9.22 14.75 -0.54
CA ARG A 75 9.14 13.38 -1.04
C ARG A 75 8.53 12.41 -0.01
N GLN A 76 8.76 12.65 1.29
CA GLN A 76 8.29 11.75 2.33
C GLN A 76 6.76 11.80 2.41
N SER A 77 6.17 12.98 2.50
CA SER A 77 4.73 13.19 2.49
C SER A 77 4.07 12.61 1.24
N ALA A 78 4.67 12.81 0.06
CA ALA A 78 4.18 12.20 -1.18
C ALA A 78 4.20 10.67 -1.13
N THR A 79 5.23 10.07 -0.53
CA THR A 79 5.36 8.62 -0.42
C THR A 79 4.33 8.05 0.55
N GLU A 80 4.18 8.67 1.73
CA GLU A 80 3.18 8.27 2.73
C GLU A 80 1.77 8.35 2.17
N ALA A 81 1.48 9.39 1.38
CA ALA A 81 0.20 9.55 0.72
C ALA A 81 -0.03 8.46 -0.36
N ALA A 82 1.00 8.09 -1.15
CA ALA A 82 0.91 7.04 -2.18
C ALA A 82 0.56 5.71 -1.54
N ILE A 83 1.26 5.36 -0.46
CA ILE A 83 1.01 4.15 0.31
C ILE A 83 -0.39 4.15 0.89
N LYS A 84 -0.83 5.27 1.49
CA LYS A 84 -2.17 5.39 2.04
C LYS A 84 -3.23 5.14 0.95
N LYS A 85 -3.07 5.74 -0.23
CA LYS A 85 -4.02 5.55 -1.32
C LYS A 85 -4.03 4.12 -1.86
N ALA A 86 -2.85 3.50 -1.96
CA ALA A 86 -2.72 2.09 -2.36
C ALA A 86 -3.43 1.15 -1.37
N VAL A 87 -3.31 1.41 -0.06
CA VAL A 87 -4.00 0.69 1.00
C VAL A 87 -5.52 0.85 0.91
N GLU A 88 -6.01 2.06 0.61
CA GLU A 88 -7.43 2.32 0.39
C GLU A 88 -7.96 1.49 -0.79
N ILE A 89 -7.26 1.50 -1.93
CA ILE A 89 -7.63 0.72 -3.13
C ILE A 89 -7.69 -0.79 -2.82
N TYR A 90 -6.72 -1.30 -2.05
CA TYR A 90 -6.76 -2.68 -1.60
C TYR A 90 -7.99 -2.97 -0.73
N ASN A 91 -8.24 -2.13 0.27
CA ASN A 91 -9.38 -2.28 1.16
C ASN A 91 -10.73 -2.15 0.44
N GLU A 92 -10.85 -1.30 -0.58
CA GLU A 92 -12.06 -1.21 -1.40
C GLU A 92 -12.30 -2.49 -2.19
N LYS A 93 -11.22 -3.08 -2.74
CA LYS A 93 -11.29 -4.30 -3.55
C LYS A 93 -11.59 -5.55 -2.72
N TYR A 94 -11.08 -5.64 -1.49
CA TYR A 94 -11.12 -6.86 -0.68
C TYR A 94 -11.83 -6.73 0.67
N GLY A 95 -12.18 -5.51 1.09
CA GLY A 95 -12.74 -5.19 2.41
C GLY A 95 -14.26 -5.10 2.46
N LYS A 96 -14.96 -5.05 1.33
CA LYS A 96 -16.43 -5.24 1.32
C LYS A 96 -16.75 -6.74 1.30
N PRO A 97 -17.72 -7.21 2.10
CA PRO A 97 -18.33 -8.51 1.81
C PRO A 97 -18.79 -8.47 0.35
N GLN A 98 -18.54 -9.53 -0.41
CA GLN A 98 -19.23 -9.70 -1.69
C GLN A 98 -20.72 -9.64 -1.38
N GLU A 99 -21.38 -8.51 -1.67
CA GLU A 99 -22.84 -8.47 -1.74
C GLU A 99 -23.21 -9.58 -2.71
N ASN A 100 -24.00 -10.53 -2.21
CA ASN A 100 -24.47 -11.69 -2.93
C ASN A 100 -24.76 -11.31 -4.38
N GLN A 101 -24.00 -11.88 -5.31
CA GLN A 101 -24.52 -12.07 -6.65
C GLN A 101 -25.75 -12.94 -6.46
N GLU A 102 -26.92 -12.31 -6.37
CA GLU A 102 -28.19 -12.98 -6.52
C GLU A 102 -28.12 -13.70 -7.86
N VAL A 103 -27.90 -15.01 -7.79
CA VAL A 103 -28.11 -15.91 -8.92
C VAL A 103 -29.60 -15.84 -9.19
N GLN A 104 -29.99 -15.00 -10.16
CA GLN A 104 -31.29 -15.13 -10.78
C GLN A 104 -31.30 -16.47 -11.51
N ILE A 105 -32.04 -17.43 -10.95
CA ILE A 105 -32.36 -18.73 -11.55
C ILE A 105 -33.49 -18.53 -12.56
#